data_AF-A0A6B0V2K4-F1
#
_entry.id   AF-A0A6B0V2K4-F1
#
_cell.length_a   1.000
_cell.length_b   1.000
_cell.length_c   1.000
_cell.angle_alpha   90.00
_cell.angle_beta   90.00
_cell.angle_gamma   90.00
#
_symmetry.space_group_name_H-M   'P 1'
#
loop_
_entity.id
_entity.type
_entity.pdbx_description
1 polymer ?
#
loop_
_entity_poly.entity_id
_entity_poly.type
_entity_poly.pdbx_seq_one_letter_code
_entity_poly.pdbx_strand_id
1 'polypeptide(L)'
;MSPHLHLEAWSLLMTCLGVFVVTSTSPGKVGPVLAPLETPLINSSETPLNEKDVKLQKYQDFKKGILFGNLVLVYSSMKDDPFRLCKLTYRPNSGITPEGHIDVLSTSRNNPDYRDMVQGFYAKTADFHNRTYRAITWFYRGDNYDYESRVIFSDYKYCTILRTEGYHNLCELFTGGRHDSDRVNSWCFFIYTVYCGIPAATFKTVEECWGEPGKTEP
;
A
#
# COMPACT_ATOMS: atom_id res chain seq x y z
N MET A 1 67.07 -4.62 28.80
CA MET A 1 66.21 -3.68 29.55
C MET A 1 64.86 -3.68 28.86
N SER A 2 63.79 -3.85 29.64
CA SER A 2 62.49 -4.42 29.28
C SER A 2 61.78 -3.90 28.01
N PRO A 3 61.12 -4.82 27.27
CA PRO A 3 59.99 -4.53 26.39
C PRO A 3 58.67 -4.82 27.14
N HIS A 4 57.79 -3.84 27.33
CA HIS A 4 56.38 -4.08 27.72
C HIS A 4 55.60 -2.76 27.69
N LEU A 5 54.32 -2.85 27.31
CA LEU A 5 53.30 -1.80 27.21
C LEU A 5 53.49 -0.91 25.96
N HIS A 6 52.68 -1.00 24.91
CA HIS A 6 51.23 -0.83 24.96
C HIS A 6 50.57 -1.45 23.71
N LEU A 7 50.90 -2.71 23.42
CA LEU A 7 50.30 -3.51 22.35
C LEU A 7 48.97 -4.14 22.82
N GLU A 8 48.10 -3.35 23.43
CA GLU A 8 46.73 -3.74 23.79
C GLU A 8 45.84 -2.50 23.71
N ALA A 9 45.06 -2.38 22.62
CA ALA A 9 43.85 -1.55 22.58
C ALA A 9 43.11 -1.57 21.23
N TRP A 10 43.63 -2.16 20.16
CA TRP A 10 42.95 -2.16 18.86
C TRP A 10 42.64 -3.56 18.31
N SER A 11 42.63 -4.57 19.19
CA SER A 11 42.09 -5.91 18.95
C SER A 11 40.56 -6.00 19.09
N LEU A 12 39.84 -4.87 19.10
CA LEU A 12 38.41 -4.81 19.44
C LEU A 12 37.48 -4.24 18.35
N LEU A 13 37.95 -4.01 17.12
CA LEU A 13 37.08 -3.44 16.08
C LEU A 13 36.70 -4.37 14.91
N MET A 14 37.05 -5.65 14.95
CA MET A 14 36.70 -6.61 13.89
C MET A 14 36.11 -7.90 14.46
N THR A 15 34.96 -7.79 15.11
CA THR A 15 34.10 -8.94 15.41
C THR A 15 32.65 -8.53 15.25
N CYS A 16 31.98 -9.16 14.28
CA CYS A 16 30.53 -9.34 14.06
C CYS A 16 30.08 -9.13 12.60
N LEU A 17 30.80 -9.74 11.65
CA LEU A 17 30.17 -10.20 10.40
C LEU A 17 29.98 -11.72 10.52
N GLY A 18 28.91 -12.11 11.21
CA GLY A 18 28.49 -13.49 11.32
C GLY A 18 27.74 -13.91 10.06
N VAL A 19 28.47 -14.49 9.10
CA VAL A 19 27.90 -15.33 8.04
C VAL A 19 27.58 -16.68 8.69
N PHE A 20 26.31 -16.99 8.90
CA PHE A 20 25.91 -18.32 9.36
C PHE A 20 25.86 -19.29 8.17
N VAL A 21 26.90 -20.13 8.07
CA VAL A 21 26.88 -21.36 7.29
C VAL A 21 26.16 -22.42 8.13
N VAL A 22 24.98 -22.86 7.68
CA VAL A 22 24.27 -23.99 8.28
C VAL A 22 24.90 -25.28 7.76
N THR A 23 25.62 -26.00 8.61
CA THR A 23 25.96 -27.40 8.37
C THR A 23 25.15 -28.27 9.32
N SER A 24 24.26 -29.06 8.74
CA SER A 24 23.55 -30.14 9.39
C SER A 24 24.48 -31.35 9.49
N THR A 25 24.64 -31.92 10.68
CA THR A 25 24.60 -33.38 10.94
C THR A 25 24.61 -33.63 12.45
N SER A 26 23.49 -34.12 12.97
CA SER A 26 23.39 -34.74 14.31
C SER A 26 24.00 -36.16 14.24
N PRO A 27 24.56 -36.72 15.34
CA PRO A 27 23.70 -37.50 16.24
C PRO A 27 24.14 -37.46 17.73
N GLY A 28 23.18 -37.36 18.67
CA GLY A 28 23.47 -37.58 20.09
C GLY A 28 22.31 -37.32 21.04
N LYS A 29 21.76 -38.39 21.61
CA LYS A 29 20.58 -38.51 22.49
C LYS A 29 20.58 -37.58 23.74
N VAL A 30 19.43 -36.96 24.02
CA VAL A 30 19.03 -36.52 25.38
C VAL A 30 17.53 -36.84 25.57
N GLY A 31 17.17 -37.33 26.77
CA GLY A 31 15.89 -38.01 27.13
C GLY A 31 14.62 -37.14 27.13
N PRO A 32 13.47 -37.73 27.53
CA PRO A 32 12.16 -37.16 27.24
C PRO A 32 11.84 -36.01 28.18
N VAL A 33 11.79 -34.80 27.64
CA VAL A 33 11.11 -33.67 28.27
C VAL A 33 9.63 -33.83 27.93
N LEU A 34 8.80 -34.08 28.95
CA LEU A 34 7.34 -34.02 28.82
C LEU A 34 6.95 -32.56 28.58
N ALA A 35 6.82 -32.19 27.31
CA ALA A 35 6.16 -30.95 26.89
C ALA A 35 4.67 -31.03 27.28
N PRO A 36 4.05 -29.97 27.81
CA PRO A 36 2.62 -29.90 27.95
C PRO A 36 1.98 -30.16 26.59
N LEU A 37 0.98 -31.05 26.55
CA LEU A 37 0.20 -31.39 25.38
C LEU A 37 -0.33 -30.10 24.73
N GLU A 38 0.32 -29.66 23.65
CA GLU A 38 -0.25 -28.65 22.77
C GLU A 38 -1.55 -29.23 22.23
N THR A 39 -2.66 -28.70 22.72
CA THR A 39 -3.97 -28.87 22.10
C THR A 39 -3.80 -28.55 20.62
N PRO A 40 -4.04 -29.49 19.70
CA PRO A 40 -3.85 -29.22 18.29
C PRO A 40 -4.79 -28.08 17.91
N LEU A 41 -4.23 -27.04 17.30
CA LEU A 41 -4.99 -25.95 16.72
C LEU A 41 -5.71 -26.50 15.49
N ILE A 42 -6.80 -27.22 15.71
CA ILE A 42 -7.65 -27.79 14.67
C ILE A 42 -8.34 -26.60 13.97
N ASN A 43 -8.11 -26.52 12.66
CA ASN A 43 -8.70 -25.61 11.66
C ASN A 43 -8.10 -24.21 11.51
N SER A 44 -6.87 -24.13 11.00
CA SER A 44 -6.50 -23.05 10.07
C SER A 44 -6.95 -23.48 8.68
N SER A 45 -8.06 -22.97 8.16
CA SER A 45 -8.44 -23.19 6.77
C SER A 45 -7.30 -22.74 5.86
N GLU A 46 -6.85 -23.60 4.96
CA GLU A 46 -5.70 -23.41 4.05
C GLU A 46 -5.84 -22.23 3.07
N THR A 47 -6.94 -21.48 3.13
CA THR A 47 -7.19 -20.32 2.27
C THR A 47 -6.51 -19.06 2.83
N PRO A 48 -5.66 -18.37 2.06
CA PRO A 48 -5.17 -17.05 2.42
C PRO A 48 -6.31 -16.10 2.79
N LEU A 49 -6.09 -15.23 3.79
CA LEU A 49 -7.07 -14.23 4.23
C LEU A 49 -7.58 -13.45 3.01
N ASN A 50 -8.89 -13.42 2.80
CA ASN A 50 -9.48 -12.75 1.64
C ASN A 50 -9.45 -11.22 1.81
N GLU A 51 -9.19 -10.45 0.75
CA GLU A 51 -9.14 -8.97 0.82
C GLU A 51 -10.50 -8.34 1.22
N LYS A 52 -11.61 -9.06 1.10
CA LYS A 52 -12.96 -8.64 1.52
C LYS A 52 -13.36 -9.22 2.89
N ASP A 53 -12.46 -9.90 3.60
CA ASP A 53 -12.74 -10.53 4.88
C ASP A 53 -13.08 -9.48 5.96
N VAL A 54 -14.13 -9.76 6.74
CA VAL A 54 -14.62 -8.89 7.82
C VAL A 54 -13.56 -8.57 8.89
N LYS A 55 -12.53 -9.41 9.06
CA LYS A 55 -11.40 -9.14 9.97
C LYS A 55 -10.58 -7.93 9.52
N LEU A 56 -10.57 -7.62 8.24
CA LEU A 56 -9.83 -6.49 7.66
C LEU A 56 -10.60 -5.18 7.72
N GLN A 57 -11.91 -5.20 7.99
CA GLN A 57 -12.79 -4.02 7.92
C GLN A 57 -12.23 -2.77 8.64
N LYS A 58 -11.52 -2.98 9.76
CA LYS A 58 -10.95 -1.88 10.55
C LYS A 58 -9.82 -1.14 9.83
N TYR A 59 -9.27 -1.68 8.75
CA TYR A 59 -8.25 -1.10 7.87
C TYR A 59 -8.82 -0.64 6.52
N GLN A 60 -10.13 -0.74 6.33
CA GLN A 60 -10.77 -0.49 5.05
C GLN A 60 -11.61 0.78 5.05
N ASP A 61 -11.44 1.72 5.98
CA ASP A 61 -12.21 2.96 5.96
C ASP A 61 -11.65 3.95 4.93
N PHE A 62 -12.43 4.26 3.88
CA PHE A 62 -12.01 5.11 2.78
C PHE A 62 -11.71 6.53 3.21
N LYS A 63 -12.61 7.17 3.98
CA LYS A 63 -12.43 8.54 4.43
C LYS A 63 -11.18 8.68 5.29
N LYS A 64 -10.94 7.71 6.20
CA LYS A 64 -9.73 7.72 7.03
C LYS A 64 -8.46 7.46 6.21
N GLY A 65 -8.53 6.63 5.18
CA GLY A 65 -7.40 6.33 4.30
C GLY A 65 -6.86 7.54 3.55
N ILE A 66 -7.75 8.48 3.20
CA ILE A 66 -7.40 9.71 2.48
C ILE A 66 -7.25 10.94 3.38
N LEU A 67 -7.42 10.81 4.71
CA LEU A 67 -7.56 11.94 5.62
C LEU A 67 -6.31 12.83 5.70
N PHE A 68 -5.12 12.24 5.59
CA PHE A 68 -3.86 12.87 6.01
C PHE A 68 -3.01 13.48 4.87
N GLY A 69 -3.59 13.75 3.71
CA GLY A 69 -2.98 14.67 2.74
C GLY A 69 -3.12 14.27 1.28
N ASN A 70 -2.09 14.64 0.50
CA ASN A 70 -1.97 14.31 -0.91
C ASN A 70 -1.47 12.88 -1.04
N LEU A 71 -2.32 11.99 -1.55
CA LEU A 71 -1.93 10.63 -1.90
C LEU A 71 -1.52 10.59 -3.37
N VAL A 72 -0.38 9.99 -3.66
CA VAL A 72 0.18 9.84 -5.01
C VAL A 72 0.24 8.37 -5.37
N LEU A 73 -0.16 8.05 -6.59
CA LEU A 73 -0.10 6.69 -7.10
C LEU A 73 1.35 6.25 -7.23
N VAL A 74 1.70 5.11 -6.63
CA VAL A 74 3.04 4.52 -6.75
C VAL A 74 3.00 3.20 -7.51
N TYR A 75 2.02 2.33 -7.27
CA TYR A 75 1.85 1.07 -8.01
C TYR A 75 0.47 0.97 -8.64
N SER A 76 0.43 0.44 -9.86
CA SER A 76 -0.80 0.10 -10.56
C SER A 76 -0.69 -1.28 -11.19
N SER A 77 -1.77 -2.06 -11.14
CA SER A 77 -1.85 -3.36 -11.81
C SER A 77 -2.17 -3.23 -13.31
N MET A 78 -2.33 -2.00 -13.82
CA MET A 78 -2.62 -1.71 -15.22
C MET A 78 -1.56 -0.79 -15.83
N LYS A 79 -0.83 -1.32 -16.82
CA LYS A 79 0.28 -0.60 -17.47
C LYS A 79 -0.21 0.57 -18.32
N ASP A 80 -1.25 0.35 -19.11
CA ASP A 80 -1.76 1.32 -20.09
C ASP A 80 -3.18 1.73 -19.71
N ASP A 81 -3.32 2.53 -18.64
CA ASP A 81 -4.58 3.13 -18.21
C ASP A 81 -4.74 4.52 -18.86
N PRO A 82 -5.74 4.74 -19.74
CA PRO A 82 -5.96 6.03 -20.39
C PRO A 82 -6.40 7.12 -19.39
N PHE A 83 -6.94 6.74 -18.23
CA PHE A 83 -7.47 7.63 -17.22
C PHE A 83 -6.98 7.24 -15.81
N ARG A 84 -5.66 7.16 -15.67
CA ARG A 84 -5.02 6.84 -14.41
C ARG A 84 -5.19 7.98 -13.42
N LEU A 85 -5.57 7.66 -12.18
CA LEU A 85 -5.61 8.63 -11.09
C LEU A 85 -4.20 8.71 -10.49
N CYS A 86 -3.53 9.84 -10.68
CA CYS A 86 -2.14 10.03 -10.28
C CYS A 86 -1.97 10.66 -8.91
N LYS A 87 -2.93 11.50 -8.50
CA LYS A 87 -2.93 12.11 -7.17
C LYS A 87 -4.36 12.32 -6.69
N LEU A 88 -4.59 12.04 -5.42
CA LEU A 88 -5.83 12.28 -4.70
C LEU A 88 -5.54 13.25 -3.55
N THR A 89 -6.22 14.39 -3.52
CA THR A 89 -6.12 15.36 -2.43
C THR A 89 -7.48 15.50 -1.77
N TYR A 90 -7.61 14.99 -0.55
CA TYR A 90 -8.86 15.08 0.17
C TYR A 90 -9.07 16.49 0.75
N ARG A 91 -10.28 17.04 0.51
CA ARG A 91 -10.72 18.36 0.98
C ARG A 91 -11.95 18.19 1.89
N PRO A 92 -11.75 18.07 3.21
CA PRO A 92 -12.87 17.97 4.15
C PRO A 92 -13.65 19.28 4.19
N ASN A 93 -14.95 19.21 4.55
CA ASN A 93 -15.81 20.36 4.83
C ASN A 93 -15.95 21.38 3.69
N SER A 94 -15.84 20.95 2.43
CA SER A 94 -15.95 21.86 1.27
C SER A 94 -17.39 22.26 0.92
N GLY A 95 -18.40 21.59 1.48
CA GLY A 95 -19.81 21.80 1.16
C GLY A 95 -20.30 21.11 -0.13
N ILE A 96 -19.44 20.44 -0.90
CA ILE A 96 -19.84 19.69 -2.10
C ILE A 96 -20.64 18.44 -1.72
N THR A 97 -20.14 17.68 -0.74
CA THR A 97 -20.88 16.60 -0.09
C THR A 97 -20.69 16.71 1.43
N PRO A 98 -21.50 16.01 2.26
CA PRO A 98 -21.25 15.88 3.70
C PRO A 98 -19.87 15.31 4.04
N GLU A 99 -19.25 14.54 3.11
CA GLU A 99 -17.89 14.05 3.27
C GLU A 99 -16.82 15.04 2.79
N GLY A 100 -17.18 16.08 2.06
CA GLY A 100 -16.25 16.95 1.32
C GLY A 100 -16.09 16.52 -0.14
N HIS A 101 -14.89 16.65 -0.67
CA HIS A 101 -14.54 16.19 -2.03
C HIS A 101 -13.07 15.76 -2.11
N ILE A 102 -12.69 15.24 -3.26
CA ILE A 102 -11.33 14.89 -3.61
C ILE A 102 -10.94 15.69 -4.86
N ASP A 103 -9.83 16.41 -4.80
CA ASP A 103 -9.18 16.91 -6.00
C ASP A 103 -8.39 15.74 -6.59
N VAL A 104 -8.67 15.37 -7.83
CA VAL A 104 -8.05 14.23 -8.51
C VAL A 104 -7.27 14.73 -9.70
N LEU A 105 -5.97 14.42 -9.71
CA LEU A 105 -5.10 14.62 -10.88
C LEU A 105 -5.07 13.32 -11.68
N SER A 106 -5.43 13.36 -12.95
CA SER A 106 -5.44 12.19 -13.84
C SER A 106 -4.47 12.30 -15.02
N THR A 107 -4.29 11.21 -15.77
CA THR A 107 -3.57 11.21 -17.07
C THR A 107 -4.39 11.77 -18.24
N SER A 108 -5.59 12.31 -18.04
CA SER A 108 -6.39 12.87 -19.14
C SER A 108 -5.59 13.92 -19.92
N ARG A 109 -5.15 13.57 -21.13
CA ARG A 109 -4.34 14.46 -21.99
C ARG A 109 -5.19 15.39 -22.83
N ASN A 110 -6.36 14.92 -23.24
CA ASN A 110 -7.17 15.59 -24.26
C ASN A 110 -8.19 16.57 -23.68
N ASN A 111 -8.45 16.51 -22.37
CA ASN A 111 -9.32 17.44 -21.69
C ASN A 111 -8.71 17.88 -20.35
N PRO A 112 -8.28 19.16 -20.22
CA PRO A 112 -7.74 19.68 -18.97
C PRO A 112 -8.75 19.66 -17.82
N ASP A 113 -10.06 19.76 -18.11
CA ASP A 113 -11.11 19.71 -17.08
C ASP A 113 -11.18 18.33 -16.41
N TYR A 114 -10.80 17.28 -17.15
CA TYR A 114 -10.68 15.92 -16.61
C TYR A 114 -9.28 15.60 -16.10
N ARG A 115 -8.30 16.48 -16.34
CA ARG A 115 -6.96 16.31 -15.78
C ARG A 115 -6.95 16.71 -14.31
N ASP A 116 -7.52 17.86 -13.98
CA ASP A 116 -7.65 18.36 -12.62
C ASP A 116 -9.13 18.40 -12.23
N MET A 117 -9.68 17.25 -11.83
CA MET A 117 -11.12 17.14 -11.53
C MET A 117 -11.39 17.31 -10.04
N VAL A 118 -12.54 17.88 -9.71
CA VAL A 118 -13.09 17.93 -8.36
C VAL A 118 -14.21 16.90 -8.27
N GLN A 119 -14.03 15.87 -7.44
CA GLN A 119 -15.01 14.79 -7.30
C GLN A 119 -15.59 14.75 -5.89
N GLY A 120 -16.90 14.98 -5.78
CA GLY A 120 -17.65 14.64 -4.58
C GLY A 120 -17.68 13.12 -4.37
N PHE A 121 -17.79 12.66 -3.13
CA PHE A 121 -17.93 11.23 -2.86
C PHE A 121 -18.82 10.96 -1.64
N TYR A 122 -19.37 9.75 -1.60
CA TYR A 122 -20.09 9.22 -0.46
C TYR A 122 -19.58 7.81 -0.18
N ALA A 123 -18.82 7.63 0.90
CA ALA A 123 -18.33 6.30 1.22
C ALA A 123 -19.49 5.37 1.65
N LYS A 124 -19.45 4.08 1.34
CA LYS A 124 -20.43 3.08 1.81
C LYS A 124 -19.76 1.95 2.57
N THR A 125 -20.53 1.35 3.47
CA THR A 125 -20.12 0.14 4.18
C THR A 125 -20.22 -1.03 3.20
N ALA A 126 -19.21 -1.91 3.20
CA ALA A 126 -19.29 -3.15 2.46
C ALA A 126 -20.31 -4.12 3.10
N ASP A 127 -20.86 -5.03 2.31
CA ASP A 127 -21.79 -6.03 2.84
C ASP A 127 -21.17 -6.85 3.96
N PHE A 128 -21.98 -7.16 4.97
CA PHE A 128 -21.58 -7.92 6.18
C PHE A 128 -20.51 -7.23 7.06
N HIS A 129 -20.13 -5.99 6.76
CA HIS A 129 -19.21 -5.20 7.58
C HIS A 129 -19.96 -4.32 8.57
N ASN A 130 -19.26 -3.92 9.64
CA ASN A 130 -19.77 -2.95 10.59
C ASN A 130 -19.89 -1.57 9.91
N ARG A 131 -21.05 -0.92 10.08
CA ARG A 131 -21.37 0.41 9.50
C ARG A 131 -20.39 1.52 9.87
N THR A 132 -19.60 1.33 10.93
CA THR A 132 -18.50 2.23 11.29
C THR A 132 -17.43 2.31 10.18
N TYR A 133 -17.20 1.25 9.41
CA TYR A 133 -16.13 1.18 8.41
C TYR A 133 -16.69 1.25 7.00
N ARG A 134 -16.51 2.41 6.36
CA ARG A 134 -17.06 2.69 5.02
C ARG A 134 -15.97 2.52 3.97
N ALA A 135 -15.93 1.32 3.40
CA ALA A 135 -14.85 0.86 2.52
C ALA A 135 -14.99 1.14 1.04
N ILE A 136 -16.20 1.48 0.61
CA ILE A 136 -16.52 1.60 -0.82
C ILE A 136 -16.70 3.07 -1.17
N THR A 137 -16.14 3.49 -2.30
CA THR A 137 -16.37 4.78 -2.93
C THR A 137 -16.53 4.58 -4.44
N TRP A 138 -16.75 5.65 -5.20
CA TRP A 138 -16.77 5.60 -6.66
C TRP A 138 -15.78 6.59 -7.23
N PHE A 139 -15.15 6.26 -8.36
CA PHE A 139 -14.26 7.16 -9.09
C PHE A 139 -14.63 7.22 -10.56
N TYR A 140 -14.66 8.43 -11.08
CA TYR A 140 -14.75 8.69 -12.50
C TYR A 140 -13.49 8.20 -13.23
N ARG A 141 -13.65 7.49 -14.35
CA ARG A 141 -12.52 6.94 -15.13
C ARG A 141 -12.51 7.42 -16.59
N GLY A 142 -13.03 8.62 -16.85
CA GLY A 142 -12.92 9.24 -18.18
C GLY A 142 -13.92 8.74 -19.22
N ASP A 143 -14.92 7.97 -18.80
CA ASP A 143 -16.01 7.51 -19.64
C ASP A 143 -17.36 8.08 -19.16
N ASN A 144 -18.47 7.36 -19.26
CA ASN A 144 -19.79 7.83 -18.82
C ASN A 144 -20.21 7.23 -17.47
N TYR A 145 -19.30 6.59 -16.73
CA TYR A 145 -19.61 5.84 -15.51
C TYR A 145 -18.60 6.14 -14.39
N ASP A 146 -19.11 6.15 -13.16
CA ASP A 146 -18.25 6.08 -11.98
C ASP A 146 -18.10 4.61 -11.56
N TYR A 147 -16.87 4.19 -11.33
CA TYR A 147 -16.55 2.82 -10.98
C TYR A 147 -16.43 2.65 -9.48
N GLU A 148 -17.09 1.60 -8.97
CA GLU A 148 -16.97 1.22 -7.57
C GLU A 148 -15.53 0.82 -7.24
N SER A 149 -14.96 1.49 -6.25
CA SER A 149 -13.62 1.26 -5.75
C SER A 149 -13.65 0.98 -4.26
N ARG A 150 -13.00 -0.11 -3.86
CA ARG A 150 -12.95 -0.60 -2.48
C ARG A 150 -11.56 -0.41 -1.91
N VAL A 151 -11.47 0.11 -0.69
CA VAL A 151 -10.23 0.02 0.09
C VAL A 151 -10.03 -1.43 0.51
N ILE A 152 -8.96 -2.05 0.03
CA ILE A 152 -8.57 -3.39 0.52
C ILE A 152 -7.70 -3.28 1.78
N PHE A 153 -6.91 -2.21 1.87
CA PHE A 153 -6.10 -1.90 3.04
C PHE A 153 -5.66 -0.43 3.06
N SER A 154 -5.60 0.15 4.24
CA SER A 154 -5.02 1.46 4.52
C SER A 154 -4.36 1.41 5.89
N ASP A 155 -3.19 2.03 6.01
CA ASP A 155 -2.52 2.23 7.31
C ASP A 155 -3.02 3.49 8.03
N TYR A 156 -3.90 4.26 7.38
CA TYR A 156 -4.45 5.55 7.83
C TYR A 156 -3.41 6.62 8.12
N LYS A 157 -2.21 6.50 7.57
CA LYS A 157 -1.12 7.45 7.78
C LYS A 157 -0.46 7.83 6.48
N TYR A 158 -0.03 6.83 5.72
CA TYR A 158 0.85 7.01 4.58
C TYR A 158 0.40 6.24 3.35
N CYS A 159 -0.62 5.38 3.41
CA CYS A 159 -1.05 4.64 2.23
C CYS A 159 -2.52 4.27 2.22
N THR A 160 -3.02 4.02 1.01
CA THR A 160 -4.30 3.36 0.76
C THR A 160 -4.17 2.52 -0.50
N ILE A 161 -4.67 1.29 -0.45
CA ILE A 161 -4.76 0.40 -1.60
C ILE A 161 -6.22 0.27 -2.01
N LEU A 162 -6.49 0.56 -3.27
CA LEU A 162 -7.81 0.53 -3.87
C LEU A 162 -7.91 -0.62 -4.86
N ARG A 163 -9.05 -1.33 -4.83
CA ARG A 163 -9.47 -2.30 -5.83
C ARG A 163 -10.71 -1.78 -6.55
N THR A 164 -10.66 -1.71 -7.87
CA THR A 164 -11.77 -1.27 -8.71
C THR A 164 -12.15 -2.42 -9.64
N GLU A 165 -12.99 -3.34 -9.16
CA GLU A 165 -13.30 -4.60 -9.87
C GLU A 165 -13.93 -4.36 -11.25
N GLY A 166 -14.87 -3.42 -11.33
CA GLY A 166 -15.56 -3.05 -12.57
C GLY A 166 -14.67 -2.37 -13.61
N TYR A 167 -13.47 -1.93 -13.24
CA TYR A 167 -12.50 -1.28 -14.12
C TYR A 167 -11.25 -2.17 -14.22
N HIS A 168 -11.32 -3.21 -15.06
CA HIS A 168 -10.21 -4.15 -15.32
C HIS A 168 -9.61 -4.83 -14.08
N ASN A 169 -10.41 -5.02 -13.02
CA ASN A 169 -9.90 -5.52 -11.73
C ASN A 169 -8.70 -4.72 -11.19
N LEU A 170 -8.67 -3.42 -11.49
CA LEU A 170 -7.55 -2.53 -11.23
C LEU A 170 -7.24 -2.48 -9.74
N CYS A 171 -5.96 -2.65 -9.40
CA CYS A 171 -5.43 -2.45 -8.06
C CYS A 171 -4.35 -1.36 -8.06
N GLU A 172 -4.55 -0.38 -7.19
CA GLU A 172 -3.73 0.83 -7.11
C GLU A 172 -3.27 1.06 -5.67
N LEU A 173 -1.96 1.24 -5.47
CA LEU A 173 -1.39 1.68 -4.21
C LEU A 173 -1.08 3.17 -4.31
N PHE A 174 -1.73 3.93 -3.45
CA PHE A 174 -1.45 5.34 -3.25
C PHE A 174 -0.68 5.54 -1.95
N THR A 175 0.26 6.49 -1.94
CA THR A 175 1.05 6.84 -0.77
C THR A 175 1.05 8.35 -0.51
N GLY A 176 1.04 8.74 0.76
CA GLY A 176 1.15 10.12 1.20
C GLY A 176 2.48 10.39 1.92
N GLY A 177 2.94 11.64 1.89
CA GLY A 177 4.20 12.06 2.50
C GLY A 177 5.23 12.52 1.47
N ARG A 178 6.48 12.77 1.91
CA ARG A 178 7.58 13.08 0.99
C ARG A 178 7.90 11.84 0.16
N HIS A 179 8.09 12.05 -1.15
CA HIS A 179 8.33 11.01 -2.15
C HIS A 179 9.80 10.55 -2.22
N ASP A 180 10.60 10.83 -1.18
CA ASP A 180 11.93 10.28 -1.04
C ASP A 180 11.82 8.79 -0.70
N SER A 181 12.12 7.97 -1.72
CA SER A 181 11.89 6.54 -1.90
C SER A 181 12.35 5.59 -0.78
N ASP A 182 12.99 6.11 0.26
CA ASP A 182 13.72 5.29 1.22
C ASP A 182 12.99 5.16 2.57
N ARG A 183 11.90 5.93 2.76
CA ARG A 183 11.16 5.98 4.04
C ARG A 183 9.90 5.13 4.09
N VAL A 184 9.42 4.63 2.95
CA VAL A 184 8.14 3.91 2.88
C VAL A 184 8.39 2.40 2.86
N ASN A 185 9.06 1.89 3.90
CA ASN A 185 9.10 0.46 4.19
C ASN A 185 7.76 0.04 4.84
N SER A 186 6.66 0.29 4.13
CA SER A 186 5.32 0.14 4.67
C SER A 186 4.76 -1.24 4.39
N TRP A 187 3.97 -1.75 5.34
CA TRP A 187 3.12 -2.92 5.17
C TRP A 187 2.30 -2.87 3.87
N CYS A 188 2.04 -1.68 3.33
CA CYS A 188 1.24 -1.48 2.14
C CYS A 188 1.88 -2.09 0.89
N PHE A 189 3.22 -2.04 0.73
CA PHE A 189 3.88 -2.69 -0.40
C PHE A 189 3.78 -4.21 -0.33
N PHE A 190 3.97 -4.76 0.87
CA PHE A 190 3.78 -6.19 1.13
C PHE A 190 2.32 -6.60 0.88
N ILE A 191 1.36 -5.88 1.47
CA ILE A 191 -0.07 -6.16 1.33
C ILE A 191 -0.54 -6.01 -0.13
N TYR A 192 -0.03 -5.02 -0.87
CA TYR A 192 -0.25 -4.91 -2.30
C TYR A 192 0.24 -6.15 -3.02
N THR A 193 1.45 -6.61 -2.74
CA THR A 193 2.00 -7.82 -3.38
C THR A 193 1.15 -9.06 -3.07
N VAL A 194 0.65 -9.18 -1.83
CA VAL A 194 -0.19 -10.30 -1.38
C VAL A 194 -1.53 -10.33 -2.13
N TYR A 195 -2.20 -9.18 -2.29
CA TYR A 195 -3.55 -9.14 -2.88
C TYR A 195 -3.57 -8.84 -4.38
N CYS A 196 -2.59 -8.09 -4.89
CA CYS A 196 -2.57 -7.54 -6.23
C CYS A 196 -1.43 -8.09 -7.10
N GLY A 197 -0.43 -8.74 -6.49
CA GLY A 197 0.71 -9.31 -7.21
C GLY A 197 1.75 -8.26 -7.61
N ILE A 198 2.51 -8.58 -8.66
CA ILE A 198 3.55 -7.69 -9.20
C ILE A 198 2.86 -6.52 -9.91
N PRO A 199 3.20 -5.25 -9.60
CA PRO A 199 2.61 -4.12 -10.28
C PRO A 199 3.00 -4.09 -11.76
N ALA A 200 2.04 -3.72 -12.62
CA ALA A 200 2.28 -3.56 -14.05
C ALA A 200 2.92 -2.20 -14.39
N ALA A 201 2.75 -1.20 -13.52
CA ALA A 201 3.40 0.11 -13.60
C ALA A 201 3.82 0.60 -12.21
N THR A 202 4.93 1.32 -12.16
CA THR A 202 5.49 1.93 -10.95
C THR A 202 5.89 3.37 -11.21
N PHE A 203 5.58 4.25 -10.26
CA PHE A 203 5.84 5.69 -10.35
C PHE A 203 6.56 6.15 -9.09
N LYS A 204 7.66 6.88 -9.26
CA LYS A 204 8.43 7.48 -8.18
C LYS A 204 7.98 8.92 -7.90
N THR A 205 7.46 9.60 -8.91
CA THR A 205 6.95 10.97 -8.78
C THR A 205 5.57 11.11 -9.41
N VAL A 206 4.90 12.20 -9.07
CA VAL A 206 3.59 12.54 -9.65
C VAL A 206 3.74 12.73 -11.16
N GLU A 207 4.79 13.43 -11.59
CA GLU A 207 5.11 13.75 -12.98
C GLU A 207 5.31 12.50 -13.85
N GLU A 208 5.93 11.45 -13.30
CA GLU A 208 6.04 10.16 -13.99
C GLU A 208 4.67 9.52 -14.26
N CYS A 209 3.69 9.73 -13.38
CA CYS A 209 2.35 9.16 -13.53
C CYS A 209 1.51 9.89 -14.56
N TRP A 210 1.33 11.21 -14.41
CA TRP A 210 0.41 11.96 -15.28
C TRP A 210 1.09 12.39 -16.60
N GLY A 211 2.42 12.43 -16.63
CA GLY A 211 3.26 12.81 -17.76
C GLY A 211 3.27 14.32 -17.98
N GLU A 212 4.43 14.99 -17.87
CA GLU A 212 4.57 16.37 -18.36
C GLU A 212 4.01 16.47 -19.79
N PRO A 213 3.31 17.58 -20.16
CA PRO A 213 2.93 17.79 -21.55
C PRO A 213 4.23 17.68 -22.36
N GLY A 214 4.30 16.67 -23.22
CA GLY A 214 5.52 16.38 -23.98
C GLY A 214 6.00 17.69 -24.58
N LYS A 215 7.25 18.07 -24.29
CA LYS A 215 7.88 19.19 -25.00
C LYS A 215 7.70 18.88 -26.47
N THR A 216 6.97 19.74 -27.18
CA THR A 216 7.01 19.77 -28.65
C THR A 216 8.48 19.82 -29.02
N GLU A 217 8.97 18.76 -29.67
CA GLU A 217 10.29 18.78 -30.29
C GLU A 217 10.36 19.98 -31.23
N PRO A 218 11.46 20.76 -31.19
CA PRO A 218 11.60 22.00 -31.96
C PRO A 218 11.57 21.78 -33.48
#